data_AF-A0A358QQ85-F1
#
_entry.id   AF-A0A358QQ85-F1
#
_cell.length_a   1.000
_cell.length_b   1.000
_cell.length_c   1.000
_cell.angle_alpha   90.00
_cell.angle_beta   90.00
_cell.angle_gamma   90.00
#
_symmetry.space_group_name_H-M   'P 1'
#
loop_
_entity.id
_entity.type
_entity.pdbx_description
1 polymer ?
#
loop_
_entity_poly.entity_id
_entity_poly.type
_entity_poly.pdbx_seq_one_letter_code
_entity_poly.pdbx_strand_id
1 'polypeptide(L)'
;MEVISITPSSPLCREFENDEMLNYAWISDLTGCSFNGILSNGELAARMAWQLDPSWCNEKGVVGIVSLETLHRFRRMGFAQVLVDYVRERFPDSPVVFEVNTPWAYHFWQRYNPVSLGRGRGHSTLFKLIPFDKNREAI
;
A
#
# COMPACT_ATOMS: atom_id res chain seq x y z
N MET A 1 -2.70 -16.75 2.42
CA MET A 1 -1.44 -16.16 1.94
C MET A 1 -0.74 -15.55 3.14
N GLU A 2 0.54 -15.83 3.37
CA GLU A 2 1.28 -15.31 4.54
C GLU A 2 1.92 -13.96 4.22
N VAL A 3 1.77 -12.99 5.13
CA VAL A 3 2.44 -11.69 5.05
C VAL A 3 3.71 -11.74 5.88
N ILE A 4 4.84 -11.52 5.24
CA ILE A 4 6.16 -11.50 5.87
C ILE A 4 6.66 -10.07 6.06
N SER A 5 7.49 -9.86 7.08
CA SER A 5 8.31 -8.65 7.18
C SER A 5 9.49 -8.77 6.22
N ILE A 6 9.77 -7.70 5.48
CA ILE A 6 10.94 -7.62 4.60
C ILE A 6 11.76 -6.37 4.93
N THR A 7 12.96 -6.28 4.38
CA THR A 7 13.72 -5.03 4.34
C THR A 7 13.81 -4.53 2.91
N PRO A 8 13.96 -3.22 2.68
CA PRO A 8 14.16 -2.67 1.33
C PRO A 8 15.37 -3.29 0.62
N SER A 9 16.40 -3.64 1.38
CA SER A 9 17.64 -4.26 0.91
C SER A 9 17.55 -5.78 0.72
N SER A 10 16.39 -6.40 0.93
CA SER A 10 16.24 -7.84 0.76
C SER A 10 16.51 -8.26 -0.69
N PRO A 11 17.27 -9.34 -0.95
CA PRO A 11 17.44 -9.86 -2.32
C PRO A 11 16.12 -10.16 -3.04
N LEU A 12 15.06 -10.45 -2.27
CA LEU A 12 13.70 -10.67 -2.76
C LEU A 12 13.09 -9.43 -3.45
N CYS A 13 13.59 -8.22 -3.15
CA CYS A 13 13.11 -6.96 -3.72
C CYS A 13 13.69 -6.68 -5.12
N ARG A 14 14.72 -7.41 -5.54
CA ARG A 14 15.47 -7.11 -6.78
C ARG A 14 14.59 -7.09 -8.03
N GLU A 15 13.58 -7.95 -8.10
CA GLU A 15 12.70 -7.95 -9.27
C GLU A 15 11.81 -6.71 -9.36
N PHE A 16 11.41 -6.14 -8.23
CA PHE A 16 10.63 -4.90 -8.22
C PHE A 16 11.46 -3.70 -8.65
N GLU A 17 12.77 -3.70 -8.36
CA GLU A 17 13.70 -2.66 -8.79
C GLU A 17 13.91 -2.66 -10.32
N ASN A 18 13.62 -3.78 -10.98
CA ASN A 18 13.78 -3.97 -12.43
C ASN A 18 12.44 -4.02 -13.18
N ASP A 19 11.29 -3.91 -12.50
CA ASP A 19 9.98 -3.90 -13.15
C ASP A 19 9.72 -2.52 -13.76
N GLU A 20 9.80 -2.45 -15.09
CA GLU A 20 9.66 -1.20 -15.84
C GLU A 20 8.33 -0.48 -15.61
N MET A 21 7.27 -1.19 -15.20
CA MET A 21 5.98 -0.60 -14.87
C MET A 21 5.87 -0.14 -13.41
N LEU A 22 6.81 -0.53 -12.56
CA LEU A 22 6.93 -0.06 -11.17
C LEU A 22 7.99 1.04 -11.01
N ASN A 23 8.59 1.50 -12.13
CA ASN A 23 9.46 2.67 -12.22
C ASN A 23 8.70 3.99 -11.95
N TYR A 24 7.95 4.06 -10.84
CA TYR A 24 7.66 5.32 -10.20
C TYR A 24 8.76 5.53 -9.17
N ALA A 25 9.64 6.49 -9.48
CA ALA A 25 10.72 6.97 -8.64
C ALA A 25 10.35 6.86 -7.16
N TRP A 26 11.21 6.25 -6.35
CA TRP A 26 11.10 6.25 -4.89
C TRP A 26 10.79 7.67 -4.42
N ILE A 27 9.51 7.96 -4.15
CA ILE A 27 9.11 9.30 -3.73
C ILE A 27 9.40 9.39 -2.25
N SER A 28 10.53 10.07 -1.97
CA SER A 28 11.03 10.52 -0.68
C SER A 28 11.42 9.44 0.31
N ASP A 29 12.50 9.71 1.03
CA ASP A 29 12.91 9.10 2.31
C ASP A 29 11.93 8.06 2.89
N LEU A 30 12.25 6.76 2.73
CA LEU A 30 11.50 5.67 3.34
C LEU A 30 11.84 5.48 4.83
N THR A 31 12.57 6.41 5.44
CA THR A 31 12.86 6.40 6.87
C THR A 31 11.56 6.35 7.66
N GLY A 32 11.50 5.43 8.62
CA GLY A 32 10.31 5.22 9.45
C GLY A 32 9.24 4.33 8.81
N CYS A 33 9.42 3.88 7.56
CA CYS A 33 8.52 2.90 6.96
C CYS A 33 8.77 1.49 7.49
N SER A 34 7.68 0.79 7.77
CA SER A 34 7.63 -0.65 7.90
C SER A 34 7.39 -1.28 6.52
N PHE A 35 7.99 -2.44 6.28
CA PHE A 35 7.92 -3.12 4.99
C PHE A 35 7.38 -4.54 5.16
N ASN A 36 6.40 -4.87 4.33
CA ASN A 36 5.78 -6.17 4.30
C ASN A 36 5.67 -6.69 2.88
N GLY A 37 5.63 -8.01 2.71
CA GLY A 37 5.45 -8.62 1.42
C GLY A 37 4.80 -10.00 1.49
N ILE A 38 4.50 -10.56 0.34
CA ILE A 38 3.92 -11.90 0.20
C ILE A 38 4.78 -12.72 -0.75
N LEU A 39 5.16 -13.92 -0.31
CA LEU A 39 5.85 -14.88 -1.15
C LEU A 39 4.84 -15.75 -1.92
N SER A 40 5.16 -16.06 -3.17
CA SER A 40 4.49 -17.06 -3.99
C SER A 40 5.54 -17.89 -4.71
N ASN A 41 5.57 -19.19 -4.47
CA ASN A 41 6.55 -20.12 -5.06
C ASN A 41 8.03 -19.71 -4.84
N GLY A 42 8.33 -19.14 -3.66
CA GLY A 42 9.68 -18.69 -3.31
C GLY A 42 10.06 -17.30 -3.86
N GLU A 43 9.19 -16.67 -4.64
CA GLU A 43 9.39 -15.32 -5.19
C GLU A 43 8.53 -14.30 -4.44
N LEU A 44 9.02 -13.06 -4.32
CA LEU A 44 8.24 -11.97 -3.74
C LEU A 44 7.21 -11.48 -4.75
N ALA A 45 5.95 -11.84 -4.54
CA ALA A 45 4.88 -11.53 -5.47
C ALA A 45 4.35 -10.10 -5.33
N ALA A 46 4.26 -9.62 -4.09
CA ALA A 46 3.83 -8.28 -3.74
C ALA A 46 4.57 -7.74 -2.53
N ARG A 47 4.68 -6.41 -2.44
CA ARG A 47 5.24 -5.71 -1.30
C ARG A 47 4.50 -4.40 -1.01
N MET A 48 4.63 -3.93 0.22
CA MET A 48 4.04 -2.70 0.69
C MET A 48 4.97 -2.03 1.70
N ALA A 49 5.10 -0.71 1.58
CA ALA A 49 5.70 0.15 2.58
C ALA A 49 4.60 0.98 3.26
N TRP A 50 4.62 1.07 4.58
CA TRP A 50 3.65 1.87 5.34
C TRP A 50 4.29 2.54 6.56
N GLN A 51 3.70 3.63 7.04
CA GLN A 51 4.16 4.34 8.23
C GLN A 51 3.00 4.98 9.01
N LEU A 52 3.18 5.16 10.31
CA LEU A 52 2.25 5.94 11.14
C LEU A 52 2.52 7.44 10.96
N ASP A 53 1.45 8.23 10.93
CA ASP A 53 1.51 9.70 10.83
C ASP A 53 2.51 10.21 9.79
N PRO A 54 2.34 9.80 8.51
CA PRO A 54 3.24 10.21 7.45
C PRO A 54 3.35 11.73 7.37
N SER A 55 4.57 12.26 7.23
CA SER A 55 4.84 13.70 7.15
C SER A 55 4.15 14.42 5.97
N TRP A 56 3.74 13.65 4.96
CA TRP A 56 3.01 14.13 3.79
C TRP A 56 1.49 14.20 3.98
N CYS A 57 0.96 13.75 5.12
CA CYS A 57 -0.45 13.90 5.50
C CYS A 57 -0.57 14.85 6.70
N ASN A 58 -1.51 15.78 6.62
CA ASN A 58 -1.78 16.71 7.72
C ASN A 58 -2.62 16.07 8.84
N GLU A 59 -3.36 15.00 8.55
CA GLU A 59 -4.13 14.26 9.55
C GLU A 59 -3.19 13.45 10.46
N LYS A 60 -3.51 13.40 11.77
CA LYS A 60 -2.80 12.60 12.78
C LYS A 60 -3.64 11.38 13.17
N GLY A 61 -3.00 10.36 13.72
CA GLY A 61 -3.60 9.07 14.04
C GLY A 61 -3.91 8.23 12.80
N VAL A 62 -3.20 8.43 11.70
CA VAL A 62 -3.45 7.74 10.41
C VAL A 62 -2.31 6.80 10.04
N VAL A 63 -2.63 5.77 9.27
CA VAL A 63 -1.62 4.88 8.66
C VAL A 63 -1.46 5.26 7.20
N GLY A 64 -0.26 5.69 6.80
CA GLY A 64 0.08 5.98 5.42
C GLY A 64 0.59 4.74 4.69
N ILE A 65 -0.09 4.30 3.62
CA ILE A 65 0.50 3.37 2.67
C ILE A 65 1.31 4.17 1.66
N VAL A 66 2.64 3.99 1.72
CA VAL A 66 3.62 4.74 0.92
C VAL A 66 3.85 4.07 -0.43
N SER A 67 3.95 2.74 -0.46
CA SER A 67 3.96 1.95 -1.70
C SER A 67 3.10 0.71 -1.55
N LEU A 68 2.48 0.29 -2.65
CA LEU A 68 1.76 -0.98 -2.76
C LEU A 68 1.99 -1.52 -4.17
N GLU A 69 2.78 -2.59 -4.25
CA GLU A 69 3.34 -3.07 -5.51
C GLU A 69 3.07 -4.57 -5.66
N THR A 70 2.73 -4.99 -6.87
CA THR A 70 2.59 -6.40 -7.24
C THR A 70 3.25 -6.59 -8.60
N LEU A 71 4.20 -7.53 -8.69
CA LEU A 71 4.88 -7.83 -9.94
C LEU A 71 3.84 -8.20 -11.00
N HIS A 72 4.09 -7.81 -12.25
CA HIS A 72 3.11 -7.94 -13.33
C HIS A 72 2.49 -9.35 -13.44
N ARG A 73 3.34 -10.39 -13.36
CA ARG A 73 2.92 -11.81 -13.47
C ARG A 73 2.01 -12.29 -12.34
N PHE A 74 1.95 -11.58 -11.21
CA PHE A 74 1.12 -11.92 -10.06
C PHE A 74 -0.09 -10.97 -9.89
N ARG A 75 -0.29 -10.03 -10.81
CA ARG A 75 -1.43 -9.11 -10.75
C ARG A 75 -2.76 -9.88 -10.87
N ARG A 76 -3.82 -9.30 -10.29
CA ARG A 76 -5.18 -9.88 -10.26
C ARG A 76 -5.32 -11.18 -9.46
N MET A 77 -4.29 -11.60 -8.71
CA MET A 77 -4.36 -12.77 -7.82
C MET A 77 -4.71 -12.41 -6.36
N GLY A 78 -5.00 -11.13 -6.06
CA GLY A 78 -5.43 -10.70 -4.72
C GLY A 78 -4.32 -10.29 -3.76
N PHE A 79 -3.04 -10.41 -4.11
CA PHE A 79 -1.92 -10.07 -3.21
C PHE A 79 -1.96 -8.64 -2.64
N ALA A 80 -2.22 -7.65 -3.49
CA ALA A 80 -2.34 -6.26 -3.04
C ALA A 80 -3.52 -6.05 -2.06
N GLN A 81 -4.61 -6.81 -2.21
CA GLN A 81 -5.73 -6.76 -1.27
C GLN A 81 -5.33 -7.34 0.08
N VAL A 82 -4.66 -8.50 0.10
CA VAL A 82 -4.17 -9.12 1.34
C VAL A 82 -3.23 -8.18 2.11
N LEU A 83 -2.36 -7.42 1.42
CA LEU A 83 -1.50 -6.43 2.07
C LEU A 83 -2.28 -5.26 2.67
N VAL A 84 -3.30 -4.74 1.96
CA VAL A 84 -4.17 -3.69 2.50
C VAL A 84 -4.92 -4.18 3.73
N ASP A 85 -5.53 -5.36 3.65
CA ASP A 85 -6.29 -5.97 4.74
C ASP A 85 -5.39 -6.20 5.96
N TYR A 86 -4.15 -6.67 5.77
CA TYR A 86 -3.15 -6.81 6.84
C TYR A 86 -2.91 -5.51 7.62
N VAL A 87 -2.73 -4.37 6.94
CA VAL A 87 -2.56 -3.07 7.63
C VAL A 87 -3.84 -2.63 8.34
N ARG A 88 -5.00 -2.85 7.70
CA ARG A 88 -6.29 -2.48 8.28
C ARG A 88 -6.64 -3.31 9.52
N GLU A 89 -6.32 -4.60 9.53
CA GLU A 89 -6.50 -5.47 10.69
C GLU A 89 -5.54 -5.11 11.83
N ARG A 90 -4.32 -4.69 11.49
CA ARG A 90 -3.30 -4.27 12.46
C ARG A 90 -3.63 -2.93 13.12
N PHE A 91 -4.30 -2.03 12.41
CA PHE A 91 -4.71 -0.71 12.89
C PHE A 91 -6.20 -0.46 12.61
N PRO A 92 -7.10 -1.20 13.27
CA PRO A 92 -8.52 -1.21 12.92
C PRO A 92 -9.19 0.15 13.14
N ASP A 93 -8.75 0.89 14.16
CA ASP A 93 -9.34 2.18 14.54
C ASP A 93 -8.71 3.38 13.79
N SER A 94 -7.63 3.15 13.05
CA SER A 94 -6.91 4.20 12.33
C SER A 94 -7.37 4.29 10.88
N PRO A 95 -7.66 5.50 10.36
CA PRO A 95 -7.84 5.68 8.93
C PRO A 95 -6.56 5.32 8.16
N VAL A 96 -6.71 4.79 6.96
CA VAL A 96 -5.59 4.52 6.06
C VAL A 96 -5.55 5.58 4.98
N VAL A 97 -4.44 6.28 4.83
CA VAL A 97 -4.24 7.30 3.80
C VAL A 97 -3.23 6.84 2.76
N PHE A 98 -3.45 7.25 1.51
CA PHE A 98 -2.61 6.83 0.38
C PHE A 98 -2.74 7.82 -0.78
N GLU A 99 -1.68 7.92 -1.58
CA GLU A 99 -1.64 8.76 -2.78
C GLU A 99 -1.87 7.92 -4.04
N VAL A 100 -2.70 8.41 -4.95
CA VAL A 100 -3.00 7.75 -6.22
C VAL A 100 -2.58 8.67 -7.37
N ASN A 101 -1.73 8.16 -8.25
CA ASN A 101 -1.20 8.89 -9.41
C ASN A 101 -1.39 8.13 -10.74
N THR A 102 -2.04 6.97 -10.74
CA THR A 102 -2.34 6.21 -11.96
C THR A 102 -3.80 5.77 -12.03
N PRO A 103 -4.38 5.63 -13.24
CA PRO A 103 -5.74 5.11 -13.42
C PRO A 103 -5.92 3.69 -12.85
N TRP A 104 -4.91 2.83 -12.96
CA TRP A 104 -4.97 1.46 -12.46
C TRP A 104 -5.06 1.41 -10.93
N ALA A 105 -4.22 2.20 -10.25
CA ALA A 105 -4.29 2.33 -8.79
C ALA A 105 -5.65 2.92 -8.37
N TYR A 106 -6.15 3.93 -9.09
CA TYR A 106 -7.47 4.50 -8.82
C TYR A 106 -8.56 3.43 -8.82
N HIS A 107 -8.67 2.62 -9.87
CA HIS A 107 -9.65 1.53 -9.94
C HIS A 107 -9.46 0.47 -8.86
N PHE A 108 -8.21 0.13 -8.52
CA PHE A 108 -7.92 -0.78 -7.41
C PHE A 108 -8.51 -0.24 -6.10
N TRP A 109 -8.27 1.03 -5.79
CA TRP A 109 -8.64 1.66 -4.53
C TRP A 109 -10.12 1.98 -4.41
N GLN A 110 -10.81 2.28 -5.53
CA GLN A 110 -12.25 2.56 -5.53
C GLN A 110 -13.10 1.45 -4.90
N ARG A 111 -12.62 0.20 -4.92
CA ARG A 111 -13.27 -0.96 -4.29
C ARG A 111 -13.41 -0.83 -2.77
N TYR A 112 -12.61 0.02 -2.13
CA TYR A 112 -12.67 0.29 -0.69
C TYR A 112 -13.50 1.54 -0.35
N ASN A 113 -14.19 2.14 -1.33
CA ASN A 113 -14.96 3.37 -1.19
C ASN A 113 -14.17 4.51 -0.52
N PRO A 114 -13.00 4.90 -1.06
CA PRO A 114 -12.14 5.90 -0.45
C PRO A 114 -12.75 7.31 -0.55
N VAL A 115 -12.49 8.13 0.47
CA VAL A 115 -12.83 9.55 0.47
C VAL A 115 -11.63 10.34 -0.03
N SER A 116 -11.84 11.25 -0.99
CA SER A 116 -10.79 12.16 -1.44
C SER A 116 -10.53 13.23 -0.37
N LEU A 117 -9.25 13.41 -0.02
CA LEU A 117 -8.77 14.52 0.82
C LEU A 117 -8.24 15.69 -0.02
N GLY A 118 -8.35 15.60 -1.35
CA GLY A 118 -7.86 16.60 -2.29
C GLY A 118 -6.51 16.22 -2.89
N ARG A 119 -5.63 17.22 -3.06
CA ARG A 119 -4.36 17.06 -3.77
C ARG A 119 -3.30 16.43 -2.85
N GLY A 120 -2.64 15.38 -3.34
CA GLY A 120 -1.44 14.83 -2.70
C GLY A 120 -0.16 15.49 -3.21
N ARG A 121 0.98 14.86 -2.99
CA ARG A 121 2.28 15.32 -3.51
C ARG A 121 2.33 15.23 -5.03
N GLY A 122 2.96 16.21 -5.66
CA GLY A 122 3.12 16.28 -7.12
C GLY A 122 1.78 16.35 -7.86
N HIS A 123 1.53 15.33 -8.70
CA HIS A 123 0.30 15.15 -9.49
C HIS A 123 -0.61 14.05 -8.93
N SER A 124 -0.39 13.60 -7.68
CA SER A 124 -1.24 12.60 -7.05
C SER A 124 -2.50 13.20 -6.41
N THR A 125 -3.52 12.37 -6.26
CA THR A 125 -4.70 12.65 -5.43
C THR A 125 -4.55 11.89 -4.13
N LEU A 126 -4.78 12.58 -3.00
CA LEU A 126 -4.71 11.98 -1.67
C LEU A 126 -6.08 11.43 -1.30
N PHE A 127 -6.11 10.17 -0.88
CA PHE A 127 -7.32 9.47 -0.47
C PHE A 127 -7.19 8.93 0.95
N LYS A 128 -8.36 8.67 1.55
CA LYS A 128 -8.51 8.07 2.87
C LYS A 128 -9.51 6.94 2.85
N LEU A 129 -9.14 5.80 3.42
CA LEU A 129 -10.07 4.77 3.87
C LEU A 129 -10.46 5.10 5.30
N ILE A 130 -11.76 5.09 5.57
CA ILE A 130 -12.25 5.14 6.94
C ILE A 130 -11.76 3.91 7.74
N PRO A 131 -11.69 4.00 9.07
CA PRO A 131 -11.33 2.87 9.94
C PRO A 131 -12.06 1.58 9.58
N PHE A 132 -11.42 0.45 9.86
CA PHE A 132 -11.99 -0.86 9.61
C PHE A 132 -13.11 -1.12 10.63
N ASP A 133 -14.34 -0.88 10.20
CA ASP A 133 -15.51 -1.26 10.99
C ASP A 133 -15.60 -2.79 11.05
N LYS A 134 -15.13 -3.39 12.16
CA LYS A 134 -15.23 -4.83 12.41
C LYS A 134 -16.67 -5.34 12.41
N ASN A 135 -17.68 -4.46 12.49
CA ASN A 135 -19.09 -4.82 12.42
C ASN A 135 -19.67 -4.82 10.99
N ARG A 136 -18.88 -4.47 9.97
CA ARG A 136 -19.23 -4.74 8.56
C ARG A 136 -18.84 -6.17 8.20
N GLU A 137 -19.59 -7.13 8.73
CA GLU A 137 -19.67 -8.44 8.11
C GLU A 137 -20.17 -8.28 6.66
N ALA A 138 -19.46 -8.93 5.75
CA ALA A 138 -19.80 -9.28 4.36
C ALA A 138 -21.06 -8.64 3.76
N ILE A 139 -20.85 -7.78 2.76
CA ILE A 139 -21.78 -7.66 1.61
C ILE A 139 -21.22 -8.51 0.49
#